data_AF-A0A5J4TGI1-F1
#
_entry.id   AF-A0A5J4TGI1-F1
#
_cell.length_a   1.000
_cell.length_b   1.000
_cell.length_c   1.000
_cell.angle_alpha   90.00
_cell.angle_beta   90.00
_cell.angle_gamma   90.00
#
_symmetry.space_group_name_H-M   'P 1'
#
loop_
_entity.id
_entity.type
_entity.pdbx_description
1 polymer ?
#
loop_
_entity_poly.entity_id
_entity_poly.type
_entity_poly.pdbx_seq_one_letter_code
_entity_poly.pdbx_strand_id
1 'polypeptide(L)'
;MSTLITIPTKIVTYGEIDGVLNDLIEAKAAYDTVVEKHQINQLTSDSKQEILTAIGTEISKMKYYYTLVIFDDAMSVFKNKQLPLFKKLFKNRQPKIT
;
A
#
# COMPACT_ATOMS: atom_id res chain seq x y z
N MET A 1 -3.30 25.83 -7.32
CA MET A 1 -3.36 24.80 -8.39
C MET A 1 -4.47 23.84 -8.00
N SER A 2 -5.54 23.72 -8.79
CA SER A 2 -6.52 22.65 -8.57
C SER A 2 -5.91 21.33 -9.04
N THR A 3 -5.74 20.40 -8.11
CA THR A 3 -5.29 19.04 -8.44
C THR A 3 -6.41 18.30 -9.14
N LEU A 4 -6.19 17.92 -10.40
CA LEU A 4 -7.13 17.13 -11.21
C LEU A 4 -7.40 15.74 -10.62
N ILE A 5 -6.47 15.23 -9.81
CA ILE A 5 -6.55 13.92 -9.16
C ILE A 5 -6.03 14.07 -7.74
N THR A 6 -6.82 13.65 -6.76
CA THR A 6 -6.37 13.51 -5.37
C THR A 6 -5.78 12.12 -5.21
N ILE A 7 -4.46 12.03 -5.11
CA ILE A 7 -3.76 10.78 -4.78
C ILE A 7 -3.58 10.75 -3.26
N PRO A 8 -4.09 9.73 -2.55
CA PRO A 8 -3.75 9.53 -1.16
C PRO A 8 -2.24 9.47 -0.96
N THR A 9 -1.71 10.36 -0.12
CA THR A 9 -0.27 10.46 0.15
C THR A 9 -0.04 10.47 1.65
N LYS A 10 1.00 9.74 2.07
CA LYS A 10 1.44 9.69 3.46
C LYS A 10 2.95 9.90 3.47
N ILE A 11 3.41 10.96 4.14
CA ILE A 11 4.83 11.23 4.34
C ILE A 11 5.23 10.56 5.65
N VAL A 12 6.29 9.78 5.62
CA VAL A 12 6.77 9.00 6.77
C VAL A 12 8.29 9.08 6.87
N THR A 13 8.82 8.87 8.07
CA THR A 13 10.28 8.83 8.27
C THR A 13 10.85 7.48 7.84
N TYR A 14 12.17 7.45 7.62
CA TYR A 14 12.91 6.21 7.33
C TYR A 14 12.82 5.15 8.44
N GLY A 15 12.58 5.55 9.69
CA GLY A 15 12.40 4.60 10.79
C GLY A 15 11.04 3.91 10.76
N GLU A 16 10.01 4.61 10.27
CA GLU A 16 8.62 4.15 10.31
C GLU A 16 8.18 3.48 9.01
N ILE A 17 8.88 3.73 7.90
CA ILE A 17 8.51 3.24 6.56
C ILE A 17 8.33 1.72 6.50
N ASP A 18 9.11 0.94 7.25
CA ASP A 18 9.00 -0.52 7.21
C ASP A 18 7.66 -1.01 7.78
N GLY A 19 7.23 -0.44 8.91
CA GLY A 19 5.93 -0.75 9.52
C GLY A 19 4.78 -0.29 8.64
N VAL A 20 4.83 0.98 8.20
CA VAL A 20 3.77 1.54 7.35
C VAL A 20 3.63 0.80 6.02
N LEU A 21 4.73 0.34 5.43
CA LEU A 21 4.69 -0.46 4.21
C LEU A 21 4.11 -1.87 4.47
N ASN A 22 4.33 -2.47 5.65
CA ASN A 22 3.72 -3.75 6.01
C ASN A 22 2.22 -3.62 6.15
N ASP A 23 1.76 -2.64 6.93
CA ASP A 23 0.33 -2.38 7.16
C ASP A 23 -0.39 -2.18 5.81
N LEU A 24 0.24 -1.46 4.89
CA LEU A 24 -0.30 -1.20 3.56
C LEU A 24 -0.33 -2.46 2.67
N ILE A 25 0.70 -3.30 2.72
CA ILE A 25 0.73 -4.58 1.98
C ILE A 25 -0.36 -5.52 2.51
N GLU A 26 -0.51 -5.63 3.83
CA GLU A 26 -1.51 -6.47 4.47
C GLU A 26 -2.93 -5.99 4.18
N ALA A 27 -3.20 -4.69 4.34
CA ALA A 27 -4.49 -4.10 4.04
C ALA A 27 -4.88 -4.29 2.57
N LYS A 28 -3.92 -4.13 1.65
CA LYS A 28 -4.15 -4.38 0.23
C LYS A 28 -4.46 -5.86 -0.06
N ALA A 29 -3.70 -6.79 0.53
CA ALA A 29 -3.95 -8.22 0.34
C ALA A 29 -5.32 -8.66 0.90
N ALA A 30 -5.71 -8.09 2.05
CA ALA A 30 -7.04 -8.29 2.62
C ALA A 30 -8.13 -7.75 1.70
N TYR A 31 -7.96 -6.53 1.16
CA TYR A 31 -8.89 -5.95 0.20
C TYR A 31 -9.01 -6.78 -1.08
N ASP A 32 -7.88 -7.18 -1.67
CA ASP A 32 -7.86 -8.00 -2.90
C ASP A 32 -8.62 -9.32 -2.66
N THR A 33 -8.42 -9.98 -1.51
CA THR A 33 -9.14 -11.21 -1.13
C THR A 33 -10.65 -10.98 -1.02
N VAL A 34 -11.07 -9.86 -0.41
CA VAL A 34 -12.48 -9.51 -0.23
C VAL A 34 -13.15 -9.21 -1.57
N VAL A 35 -12.45 -8.53 -2.47
CA VAL A 35 -12.92 -8.21 -3.82
C VAL A 35 -13.03 -9.48 -4.67
N GLU A 36 -12.00 -10.33 -4.67
CA GLU A 36 -11.99 -11.61 -5.39
C GLU A 36 -13.10 -12.55 -4.94
N LYS A 37 -13.35 -12.64 -3.64
CA LYS A 37 -14.43 -13.47 -3.09
C LYS A 37 -15.82 -12.83 -3.16
N HIS A 38 -15.92 -11.59 -3.64
CA HIS A 38 -17.16 -10.80 -3.66
C HIS A 38 -17.82 -10.66 -2.27
N GLN A 39 -17.00 -10.70 -1.21
CA GLN A 39 -17.44 -10.66 0.19
C GLN A 39 -17.50 -9.25 0.77
N ILE A 40 -17.34 -8.21 -0.07
CA ILE A 40 -17.30 -6.82 0.39
C ILE A 40 -18.59 -6.38 1.11
N ASN A 41 -19.72 -7.03 0.80
CA ASN A 41 -21.01 -6.81 1.45
C ASN A 41 -21.22 -7.68 2.71
N GLN A 42 -20.31 -8.62 2.98
CA GLN A 42 -20.34 -9.50 4.15
C GLN A 42 -19.42 -9.00 5.28
N LEU A 43 -18.56 -8.03 4.99
CA LEU A 43 -17.75 -7.37 6.01
C LEU A 43 -18.61 -6.46 6.89
N THR A 44 -18.26 -6.39 8.17
CA THR A 44 -18.77 -5.35 9.06
C THR A 44 -18.29 -3.97 8.58
N SER A 45 -19.06 -2.94 8.88
CA SER A 45 -18.70 -1.55 8.54
C SER A 45 -17.32 -1.18 9.10
N ASP A 46 -17.02 -1.63 10.32
CA ASP A 46 -15.77 -1.34 11.01
C ASP A 46 -14.56 -1.98 10.30
N SER A 47 -14.65 -3.26 9.95
CA SER A 47 -13.55 -3.94 9.23
C SER A 47 -13.32 -3.36 7.84
N LYS A 48 -14.40 -2.94 7.16
CA LYS A 48 -14.28 -2.24 5.88
C LYS A 48 -13.58 -0.90 6.05
N GLN A 49 -13.95 -0.14 7.09
CA GLN A 49 -13.34 1.15 7.36
C GLN A 49 -11.87 1.01 7.75
N GLU A 50 -11.50 -0.01 8.50
CA GLU A 50 -10.12 -0.26 8.92
C GLU A 50 -9.19 -0.53 7.73
N ILE A 51 -9.62 -1.41 6.81
CA ILE A 51 -8.89 -1.70 5.55
C ILE A 51 -8.74 -0.42 4.71
N LEU A 52 -9.83 0.33 4.53
CA LEU A 52 -9.84 1.55 3.73
C LEU A 52 -8.98 2.66 4.35
N THR A 53 -9.00 2.79 5.67
CA THR A 53 -8.18 3.75 6.41
C THR A 53 -6.70 3.40 6.30
N ALA A 54 -6.33 2.12 6.38
CA ALA A 54 -4.95 1.67 6.19
C ALA A 54 -4.43 1.92 4.76
N ILE A 55 -5.29 1.78 3.74
CA ILE A 55 -4.95 2.11 2.34
C ILE A 55 -4.96 3.63 2.09
N GLY A 56 -5.64 4.41 2.95
CA GLY A 56 -5.75 5.86 2.85
C GLY A 56 -6.82 6.33 1.86
N THR A 57 -7.85 5.54 1.61
CA THR A 57 -8.89 5.88 0.62
C THR A 57 -10.29 5.57 1.14
N GLU A 58 -11.26 6.42 0.80
CA GLU A 58 -12.69 6.15 1.03
C GLU A 58 -13.34 5.41 -0.15
N ILE A 59 -12.60 5.26 -1.26
CA ILE A 59 -13.14 4.77 -2.53
C ILE A 59 -13.06 3.24 -2.60
N SER A 60 -14.08 2.56 -2.08
CA SER A 60 -14.18 1.07 -2.06
C SER A 60 -14.52 0.40 -3.41
N LYS A 61 -14.33 1.08 -4.55
CA LYS A 61 -14.76 0.61 -5.88
C LYS A 61 -13.61 0.29 -6.84
N MET A 62 -12.36 0.43 -6.42
CA MET A 62 -11.23 0.11 -7.29
C MET A 62 -11.00 -1.40 -7.34
N LYS A 63 -10.70 -1.91 -8.54
CA LYS A 63 -10.37 -3.32 -8.76
C LYS A 63 -9.04 -3.69 -8.14
N TYR A 64 -8.06 -2.78 -8.19
CA TYR A 64 -6.73 -2.93 -7.62
C TYR A 64 -6.20 -1.58 -7.15
N TYR A 65 -5.44 -1.58 -6.06
CA TYR A 65 -4.66 -0.41 -5.63
C TYR A 65 -3.21 -0.53 -6.04
N TYR A 66 -2.63 0.54 -6.58
CA TYR A 66 -1.19 0.62 -6.87
C TYR A 66 -0.53 1.55 -5.86
N THR A 67 0.66 1.16 -5.39
CA THR A 67 1.42 1.92 -4.41
C THR A 67 2.67 2.48 -5.05
N LEU A 68 2.82 3.79 -5.01
CA LEU A 68 4.06 4.46 -5.39
C LEU A 68 4.84 4.81 -4.13
N VAL A 69 6.09 4.36 -4.05
CA VAL A 69 7.00 4.71 -2.94
C VAL A 69 8.11 5.59 -3.50
N ILE A 70 8.24 6.80 -2.93
CA ILE A 70 9.25 7.79 -3.32
C ILE A 70 10.19 7.99 -2.13
N PHE A 71 11.50 7.93 -2.39
CA PHE A 71 12.55 8.21 -1.41
C PHE A 71 13.27 9.49 -1.82
N ASP A 72 13.61 10.34 -0.85
CA ASP A 72 14.49 11.49 -1.07
C ASP A 72 15.94 11.04 -1.31
N ASP A 73 16.41 10.00 -0.62
CA ASP A 73 17.70 9.34 -0.81
C ASP A 73 17.53 7.83 -1.08
N ALA A 74 17.06 7.52 -2.29
CA ALA A 74 16.95 6.14 -2.75
C ALA A 74 18.31 5.42 -2.73
N MET A 75 19.41 6.12 -3.00
CA MET A 75 20.73 5.51 -3.11
C MET A 75 21.18 4.89 -1.79
N SER A 76 20.96 5.56 -0.67
CA SER A 76 21.29 5.02 0.66
C SER A 76 20.47 3.78 1.01
N VAL A 77 19.18 3.74 0.64
CA VAL A 77 18.33 2.56 0.84
C VAL A 77 18.80 1.37 0.00
N PHE A 78 19.16 1.61 -1.27
CA PHE A 78 19.57 0.53 -2.18
C PHE A 78 21.02 0.06 -2.00
N LYS A 79 21.88 0.83 -1.32
CA LYS A 79 23.25 0.43 -0.97
C LYS A 79 23.27 -0.68 0.09
N ASN A 80 22.40 -0.63 1.08
CA ASN A 80 22.36 -1.62 2.15
C ASN A 80 21.38 -2.76 1.84
N LYS A 81 21.90 -3.82 1.19
CA LYS A 81 21.14 -5.03 0.82
C LYS A 81 20.57 -5.81 2.03
N GLN A 82 21.06 -5.54 3.24
CA GLN A 82 20.55 -6.18 4.46
C GLN A 82 19.32 -5.48 5.03
N LEU A 83 19.01 -4.24 4.58
CA LEU A 83 17.80 -3.55 5.02
C LEU A 83 16.56 -4.37 4.63
N PRO A 84 15.64 -4.66 5.58
CA PRO A 84 14.38 -5.33 5.27
C PRO A 84 13.59 -4.63 4.16
N LEU A 85 13.63 -3.29 4.17
CA LEU A 85 13.02 -2.43 3.17
C LEU A 85 13.54 -2.70 1.74
N PHE A 86 14.84 -2.97 1.56
CA PHE A 86 15.43 -3.28 0.26
C PHE A 86 14.73 -4.49 -0.39
N LYS A 87 14.56 -5.58 0.38
CA LYS A 87 13.93 -6.82 -0.13
C LYS A 87 12.46 -6.60 -0.49
N LYS A 88 11.73 -5.80 0.31
CA LYS A 88 10.31 -5.51 0.09
C LYS A 88 10.10 -4.67 -1.16
N LEU A 89 10.88 -3.60 -1.32
CA LEU A 89 10.83 -2.75 -2.52
C LEU A 89 11.21 -3.52 -3.77
N PHE A 90 12.20 -4.41 -3.70
CA PHE A 90 12.60 -5.23 -4.84
C PHE A 90 11.49 -6.19 -5.29
N LYS A 91 10.80 -6.83 -4.35
CA LYS A 91 9.65 -7.71 -4.65
C LYS A 91 8.46 -6.95 -5.25
N ASN A 92 8.25 -5.69 -4.86
CA ASN A 92 7.19 -4.84 -5.41
C ASN A 92 7.51 -4.24 -6.79
N ARG A 93 8.75 -4.32 -7.29
CA ARG A 93 9.14 -3.78 -8.61
C ARG A 93 8.67 -4.63 -9.79
N GLN A 94 8.44 -5.93 -9.60
CA GLN A 94 8.05 -6.82 -10.68
C GLN A 94 6.54 -7.02 -10.68
N PRO A 95 5.83 -6.66 -11.78
CA PRO A 95 4.50 -7.19 -12.01
C PRO A 95 4.59 -8.71 -11.97
N LYS A 96 3.82 -9.34 -11.09
CA LYS A 96 3.67 -10.79 -11.15
C LYS A 96 2.90 -11.07 -12.43
N ILE A 97 3.58 -11.63 -13.42
CA ILE A 97 2.93 -12.19 -14.60
C ILE A 97 2.29 -13.48 -14.11
N THR A 98 0.97 -13.44 -13.92
CA THR A 98 0.12 -14.60 -13.65
C THR A 98 -0.38 -15.18 -14.95
#